data_AF-X1KBX7-F1
#
_entry.id   AF-X1KBX7-F1
#
_cell.length_a   1.000
_cell.length_b   1.000
_cell.length_c   1.000
_cell.angle_alpha   90.00
_cell.angle_beta   90.00
_cell.angle_gamma   90.00
#
_symmetry.space_group_name_H-M   'P 1'
#
loop_
_entity.id
_entity.type
_entity.pdbx_description
1 polymer ?
#
loop_
_entity_poly.entity_id
_entity_poly.type
_entity_poly.pdbx_seq_one_letter_code
_entity_poly.pdbx_strand_id
1 'polypeptide(L)'
;CVISGFEPLDILQTIFMLVKQIEENKAEIEIQYQRVVKPEGNKIALEKVSRVFKVVDSEWRGIGKIPLSGLEIREKYKQFNARKFNVLVEKTKEFTGCRCGEVLKGIIAPPECPLFREACTPGKRPNLPIL
;
A
#
# COMPACT_ATOMS: atom_id res chain seq x y z
N CYS A 1 -16.01 1.15 -9.26
CA CYS A 1 -14.95 0.54 -8.40
C CYS A 1 -15.48 -0.80 -7.90
N VAL A 2 -14.66 -1.86 -7.87
CA VAL A 2 -15.12 -3.19 -7.48
C VAL A 2 -14.13 -3.84 -6.51
N ILE A 3 -14.59 -4.24 -5.32
CA ILE A 3 -13.78 -4.94 -4.33
C ILE A 3 -13.65 -6.41 -4.77
N SER A 4 -12.42 -6.83 -5.10
CA SER A 4 -12.10 -8.16 -5.63
C SER A 4 -11.54 -9.11 -4.58
N GLY A 5 -11.70 -10.41 -4.83
CA GLY A 5 -10.90 -11.45 -4.20
C GLY A 5 -9.52 -11.60 -4.85
N PHE A 6 -8.89 -12.75 -4.63
CA PHE A 6 -7.54 -13.04 -5.12
C PHE A 6 -7.48 -14.27 -6.03
N GLU A 7 -8.59 -15.00 -6.19
CA GLU A 7 -8.63 -16.14 -7.12
C GLU A 7 -8.68 -15.63 -8.56
N PRO A 8 -8.15 -16.38 -9.55
CA PRO A 8 -8.18 -15.96 -10.95
C PRO A 8 -9.58 -15.58 -11.44
N LEU A 9 -10.60 -16.33 -11.02
CA LEU A 9 -11.99 -16.06 -11.38
C LEU A 9 -12.53 -14.77 -10.72
N ASP A 10 -12.09 -14.45 -9.50
CA ASP A 10 -12.49 -13.20 -8.84
C ASP A 10 -11.98 -11.99 -9.62
N ILE A 11 -10.72 -12.05 -10.05
CA ILE A 11 -10.08 -10.99 -10.81
C ILE A 11 -10.79 -10.82 -12.17
N LEU A 12 -11.05 -11.91 -12.89
CA LEU A 12 -11.77 -11.87 -14.17
C LEU A 12 -13.17 -11.29 -14.03
N GLN A 13 -13.93 -11.74 -13.03
CA GLN A 13 -15.27 -11.21 -12.79
C GLN A 13 -15.25 -9.73 -12.40
N THR A 14 -14.27 -9.32 -11.59
CA THR A 14 -14.09 -7.91 -11.19
C THR A 14 -13.78 -7.03 -12.40
N ILE A 15 -12.92 -7.48 -13.31
CA ILE A 15 -12.63 -6.77 -14.57
C ILE A 15 -13.91 -6.63 -15.40
N PHE A 16 -14.68 -7.71 -15.56
CA PHE A 16 -15.96 -7.67 -16.26
C PHE A 16 -16.94 -6.66 -15.63
N MET A 17 -17.08 -6.65 -14.31
CA MET A 17 -17.95 -5.69 -13.60
C MET A 17 -17.48 -4.24 -13.81
N LEU A 18 -16.17 -3.97 -13.77
CA LEU A 18 -15.61 -2.64 -14.05
C LEU A 18 -15.89 -2.19 -15.49
N VAL A 19 -15.66 -3.06 -16.47
CA VAL A 19 -15.96 -2.76 -17.89
C VAL A 19 -17.45 -2.49 -18.06
N LYS A 20 -18.31 -3.31 -17.47
CA LYS A 20 -19.76 -3.10 -17.50
C LYS A 20 -20.18 -1.75 -16.92
N GLN A 21 -19.60 -1.33 -15.79
CA GLN A 21 -19.86 0.02 -15.25
C GLN A 21 -19.47 1.12 -16.24
N ILE A 22 -18.31 0.99 -16.91
CA ILE A 22 -17.85 1.96 -17.92
C ILE A 22 -18.81 2.02 -19.10
N GLU A 23 -19.19 0.87 -19.66
CA GLU A 23 -20.14 0.77 -20.80
C GLU A 23 -21.53 1.32 -20.44
N GLU A 24 -21.98 1.12 -19.20
CA GLU A 24 -23.26 1.64 -18.70
C GLU A 24 -23.17 3.08 -18.16
N ASN A 25 -21.99 3.71 -18.24
CA ASN A 25 -21.71 5.03 -17.67
C ASN A 25 -22.12 5.18 -16.19
N LYS A 26 -21.88 4.13 -15.40
CA LYS A 26 -22.12 4.07 -13.96
C LYS A 26 -20.83 4.23 -13.17
N ALA A 27 -20.93 4.84 -11.99
CA ALA A 27 -19.82 5.04 -11.07
C ALA A 27 -20.20 4.53 -9.67
N GLU A 28 -20.34 3.21 -9.55
CA GLU A 28 -20.79 2.56 -8.31
C GLU A 28 -19.65 1.81 -7.61
N ILE A 29 -19.79 1.62 -6.30
CA ILE A 29 -18.93 0.73 -5.53
C ILE A 29 -19.65 -0.61 -5.40
N GLU A 30 -19.07 -1.64 -6.00
CA GLU A 30 -19.60 -3.01 -5.92
C GLU A 30 -18.63 -3.91 -5.16
N ILE A 31 -19.17 -4.97 -4.55
CA ILE A 31 -18.38 -6.00 -3.85
C ILE A 31 -18.51 -7.29 -4.64
N GLN A 32 -17.45 -7.70 -5.34
CA GLN A 32 -17.36 -9.03 -5.95
C GLN A 32 -17.01 -10.07 -4.87
N TYR A 33 -16.15 -9.70 -3.91
CA TYR A 33 -15.67 -10.60 -2.86
C TYR A 33 -16.66 -10.79 -1.68
N GLN A 34 -17.94 -10.99 -1.97
CA GLN A 34 -19.04 -11.00 -0.98
C GLN A 34 -18.91 -12.11 0.08
N ARG A 35 -18.18 -13.19 -0.26
CA ARG A 35 -17.92 -14.31 0.66
C ARG A 35 -17.07 -13.93 1.88
N VAL A 36 -16.29 -12.84 1.80
CA VAL A 36 -15.44 -12.35 2.91
C VAL A 36 -15.76 -10.92 3.28
N VAL A 37 -16.03 -10.05 2.30
CA VAL A 37 -16.20 -8.61 2.52
C VAL A 37 -17.68 -8.28 2.73
N LYS A 38 -17.98 -7.69 3.89
CA LYS A 38 -19.29 -7.10 4.19
C LYS A 38 -19.29 -5.60 3.90
N PRO A 39 -20.42 -5.00 3.50
CA PRO A 39 -20.51 -3.55 3.27
C PRO A 39 -20.05 -2.69 4.46
N GLU A 40 -20.34 -3.14 5.68
CA GLU A 40 -19.93 -2.48 6.92
C GLU A 40 -18.47 -2.73 7.34
N GLY A 41 -17.76 -3.61 6.62
CA GLY A 41 -16.43 -4.09 6.99
C GLY A 41 -16.40 -4.84 8.33
N ASN A 42 -15.25 -4.84 9.00
CA ASN A 42 -15.11 -5.41 10.34
C ASN A 42 -15.22 -4.29 11.39
N LYS A 43 -16.43 -4.11 11.95
CA LYS A 43 -16.72 -3.06 12.94
C LYS A 43 -15.80 -3.10 14.16
N ILE A 44 -15.45 -4.30 14.63
CA ILE A 44 -14.56 -4.47 15.79
C ILE A 44 -13.16 -3.96 15.45
N ALA A 45 -12.61 -4.36 14.30
CA ALA A 45 -11.30 -3.90 13.85
C ALA A 45 -11.26 -2.38 13.67
N LEU A 46 -12.28 -1.80 13.03
CA LEU A 46 -12.41 -0.35 12.84
C LEU A 46 -12.46 0.40 14.18
N GLU A 47 -13.22 -0.09 15.16
CA GLU A 47 -13.27 0.46 16.51
C GLU A 47 -11.90 0.40 17.20
N LYS A 48 -11.18 -0.72 17.13
CA LYS A 48 -9.87 -0.84 17.77
C LYS A 48 -8.82 0.06 17.12
N VAL A 49 -8.78 0.14 15.79
CA VAL A 49 -7.86 1.00 15.05
C VAL A 49 -8.13 2.47 15.38
N SER A 50 -9.38 2.93 15.24
CA SER A 50 -9.77 4.32 15.55
C SER A 50 -9.51 4.70 17.01
N ARG A 51 -9.71 3.75 17.93
CA ARG A 51 -9.43 3.93 19.36
C ARG A 51 -7.96 4.19 19.62
N VAL A 52 -7.05 3.43 18.99
CA VAL A 52 -5.60 3.43 19.26
C VAL A 52 -4.85 4.47 18.44
N PHE A 53 -5.24 4.67 17.19
CA PHE A 53 -4.52 5.49 16.22
C PHE A 53 -5.28 6.77 15.85
N LYS A 54 -4.53 7.81 15.46
CA LYS A 54 -5.03 9.01 14.80
C LYS A 54 -4.48 9.07 13.37
N VAL A 55 -5.26 9.64 12.46
CA VAL A 55 -4.83 9.87 11.08
C VAL A 55 -3.85 11.04 11.04
N VAL A 56 -2.76 10.87 10.30
CA VAL A 56 -1.70 11.87 10.10
C VAL A 56 -1.24 11.86 8.65
N ASP A 57 -0.53 12.90 8.23
CA ASP A 57 0.24 12.83 6.98
C ASP A 57 1.38 11.80 7.14
N SER A 58 1.74 11.14 6.05
CA SER A 58 2.82 10.16 6.06
C SER A 58 3.67 10.23 4.80
N GLU A 59 4.96 9.95 4.95
CA GLU A 59 5.85 9.67 3.84
C GLU A 59 5.58 8.26 3.30
N TRP A 60 5.37 8.16 1.99
CA TRP A 60 5.29 6.89 1.26
C TRP A 60 6.53 6.76 0.39
N ARG A 61 7.34 5.73 0.63
CA ARG A 61 8.60 5.51 -0.09
C ARG A 61 8.37 5.47 -1.61
N GLY A 62 9.14 6.25 -2.37
CA GLY A 62 9.03 6.35 -3.82
C GLY A 62 7.85 7.19 -4.35
N ILE A 63 6.99 7.73 -3.46
CA ILE A 63 5.82 8.55 -3.81
C ILE A 63 5.92 9.94 -3.17
N GLY A 64 6.37 10.01 -1.91
CA GLY A 64 6.52 11.25 -1.12
C GLY A 64 5.47 11.38 -0.02
N LYS A 65 5.34 12.60 0.53
CA LYS A 65 4.38 12.89 1.59
C LYS A 65 2.95 12.92 1.06
N ILE A 66 2.08 12.07 1.61
CA ILE A 66 0.66 12.03 1.28
C ILE A 66 -0.15 12.48 2.50
N PRO A 67 -1.01 13.52 2.36
CA PRO A 67 -1.87 13.97 3.45
C PRO A 67 -2.83 12.87 3.94
N LEU A 68 -3.09 12.85 5.24
CA LEU A 68 -4.09 11.96 5.87
C LEU A 68 -3.96 10.45 5.51
N SER A 69 -2.73 9.99 5.25
CA SER A 69 -2.46 8.65 4.73
C SER A 69 -1.82 7.69 5.74
N GLY A 70 -1.40 8.20 6.90
CA GLY A 70 -0.73 7.45 7.94
C GLY A 70 -1.56 7.29 9.20
N LEU A 71 -1.10 6.38 10.07
CA LEU A 71 -1.64 6.16 11.39
C LEU A 71 -0.55 6.36 12.44
N GLU A 72 -0.79 7.22 13.42
CA GLU A 72 0.09 7.42 14.57
C GLU A 72 -0.62 7.03 15.87
N ILE A 73 0.12 6.41 16.79
CA ILE A 73 -0.39 6.04 18.12
C ILE A 73 -0.85 7.30 18.85
N ARG A 74 -2.09 7.30 19.36
CA ARG A 74 -2.64 8.43 20.14
C ARG A 74 -1.88 8.62 21.45
N GLU A 75 -1.87 9.85 21.94
CA GLU A 75 -1.15 10.25 23.17
C GLU A 75 -1.52 9.40 24.40
N LYS A 76 -2.80 9.05 24.56
CA LYS A 76 -3.26 8.15 25.64
C LYS A 76 -2.60 6.76 25.65
N TYR A 77 -1.96 6.36 24.55
CA TYR A 77 -1.25 5.10 24.37
C TYR A 77 0.26 5.27 24.15
N LYS A 78 0.82 6.46 24.43
CA LYS A 78 2.23 6.78 24.18
C LYS A 78 3.23 5.83 24.83
N GLN A 79 2.85 5.17 25.93
CA GLN A 79 3.69 4.18 26.60
C GLN A 79 4.11 3.04 25.66
N PHE A 80 3.28 2.73 24.66
CA PHE A 80 3.51 1.74 23.61
C PHE A 80 4.22 2.31 22.36
N ASN A 81 4.46 3.62 22.30
CA ASN A 81 5.11 4.25 21.16
C ASN A 81 6.63 4.31 21.37
N ALA A 82 7.39 3.65 20.49
CA ALA A 82 8.85 3.67 20.53
C ALA A 82 9.47 5.05 20.20
N ARG A 83 8.69 5.99 19.65
CA ARG A 83 9.15 7.38 19.41
C ARG A 83 9.56 8.13 20.68
N LYS A 84 9.27 7.58 21.87
CA LYS A 84 9.81 8.07 23.15
C LYS A 84 11.33 7.97 23.27
N PHE A 85 11.95 7.11 22.47
CA PHE A 85 13.41 6.99 22.40
C PHE A 85 13.95 7.97 21.36
N ASN A 86 14.89 8.82 21.79
CA ASN A 86 15.56 9.74 20.88
C ASN A 86 16.64 8.99 20.09
N VAL A 87 16.38 8.75 18.80
CA VAL A 87 17.31 8.06 17.89
C VAL A 87 17.60 8.99 16.71
N LEU A 88 18.87 9.10 16.35
CA LEU A 88 19.28 9.77 15.12
C LEU A 88 18.93 8.88 13.94
N VAL A 89 17.93 9.28 13.16
CA VAL A 89 17.51 8.57 11.96
C VAL A 89 18.28 9.12 10.78
N GLU A 90 19.08 8.26 10.13
CA GLU A 90 19.75 8.63 8.89
C GLU A 90 18.74 8.83 7.76
N LYS A 91 19.07 9.71 6.81
CA LYS A 91 18.26 9.86 5.60
C LYS A 91 18.23 8.55 4.83
N THR A 92 17.03 8.14 4.43
CA THR A 92 16.87 7.00 3.53
C THR A 92 17.60 7.29 2.21
N LYS A 93 18.54 6.43 1.85
CA LYS A 93 19.24 6.50 0.56
C LYS A 93 18.50 5.58 -0.42
N GLU A 94 18.01 6.14 -1.51
CA GLU A 94 17.55 5.33 -2.64
C GLU A 94 18.75 4.94 -3.52
N PHE A 95 18.68 3.75 -4.12
CA PHE A 95 19.74 3.27 -4.99
C PHE A 95 19.73 4.05 -6.31
N THR A 96 20.91 4.50 -6.76
CA THR A 96 21.06 5.24 -8.02
C THR A 96 20.52 4.40 -9.19
N GLY A 97 19.56 4.95 -9.94
CA GLY A 97 18.91 4.26 -11.06
C GLY A 97 17.75 3.34 -10.67
N CYS A 98 17.39 3.23 -9.38
CA CYS A 98 16.20 2.51 -8.95
C CYS A 98 14.93 3.22 -9.42
N ARG A 99 14.03 2.47 -10.07
CA ARG A 99 12.73 2.96 -10.54
C ARG A 99 11.55 2.39 -9.77
N CYS A 100 11.76 1.93 -8.52
CA CYS A 100 10.67 1.37 -7.69
C CYS A 100 9.53 2.36 -7.46
N GLY A 101 9.82 3.66 -7.34
CA GLY A 101 8.77 4.68 -7.23
C GLY A 101 7.86 4.74 -8.45
N GLU A 102 8.39 4.53 -9.65
CA GLU A 102 7.60 4.47 -10.89
C GLU A 102 6.76 3.20 -10.99
N VAL A 103 7.32 2.06 -10.55
CA VAL A 103 6.59 0.79 -10.43
C VAL A 103 5.42 0.92 -9.46
N LEU A 104 5.64 1.52 -8.28
CA LEU A 104 4.60 1.72 -7.27
C LEU A 104 3.46 2.63 -7.75
N LYS A 105 3.77 3.59 -8.64
CA LYS A 105 2.78 4.47 -9.27
C LYS A 105 2.09 3.84 -10.48
N GLY A 106 2.46 2.62 -10.88
CA GLY A 106 1.93 1.96 -12.07
C GLY A 106 2.34 2.62 -13.40
N ILE A 107 3.43 3.40 -13.40
CA ILE A 107 3.95 4.08 -14.60
C ILE A 107 4.74 3.09 -15.48
N ILE A 108 5.47 2.17 -14.84
CA ILE A 108 6.23 1.11 -15.50
C ILE A 108 5.98 -0.24 -14.81
N ALA A 109 6.11 -1.33 -15.55
CA ALA A 109 6.24 -2.67 -15.00
C ALA A 109 7.68 -2.97 -14.57
N PRO A 110 7.92 -3.92 -13.64
CA PRO A 110 9.28 -4.26 -13.20
C PRO A 110 10.28 -4.57 -14.33
N PRO A 111 9.92 -5.28 -15.42
CA PRO A 111 10.85 -5.55 -16.53
C PRO A 111 11.34 -4.31 -17.29
N GLU A 112 10.66 -3.17 -17.16
CA GLU A 112 11.09 -1.90 -17.78
C GLU A 112 12.13 -1.15 -16.94
N CYS A 113 12.45 -1.65 -15.74
CA CYS A 113 13.53 -1.15 -14.92
C CYS A 113 14.86 -1.80 -15.35
N PRO A 114 15.91 -1.02 -15.68
CA PRO A 114 17.19 -1.55 -16.16
C PRO A 114 17.95 -2.38 -15.10
N LEU A 115 17.54 -2.30 -13.84
CA LEU A 115 18.15 -3.05 -12.74
C LEU A 115 17.44 -4.38 -12.47
N PHE A 116 16.21 -4.56 -12.94
CA PHE A 116 15.40 -5.72 -12.60
C PHE A 116 15.99 -6.99 -13.22
N ARG A 117 16.13 -8.05 -12.42
CA ARG A 117 16.77 -9.34 -12.78
C ARG A 117 18.27 -9.30 -13.09
N GLU A 118 18.84 -8.11 -13.28
CA GLU A 118 20.28 -7.89 -13.39
C GLU A 118 20.88 -7.65 -11.99
N ALA A 119 21.13 -6.38 -11.63
CA ALA A 119 21.67 -6.02 -10.32
C ALA A 119 20.66 -6.20 -9.18
N CYS A 120 19.36 -6.14 -9.46
CA CYS A 120 18.28 -6.26 -8.48
C CYS A 120 17.52 -7.58 -8.62
N THR A 121 17.81 -8.51 -7.72
CA THR A 121 17.19 -9.84 -7.65
C THR A 121 16.66 -10.12 -6.24
N PRO A 122 15.81 -11.15 -6.05
CA PRO A 122 15.33 -11.50 -4.70
C PRO A 122 16.46 -11.87 -3.73
N GLY A 123 17.49 -12.58 -4.20
CA GLY A 123 18.64 -12.98 -3.39
C GLY A 123 19.72 -11.91 -3.24
N LYS A 124 19.77 -10.94 -4.18
CA LYS A 124 20.73 -9.83 -4.16
C LYS A 124 19.99 -8.53 -4.42
N ARG A 125 19.78 -7.77 -3.34
CA ARG A 125 19.47 -6.35 -3.47
C ARG A 125 20.77 -5.62 -3.80
N PRO A 126 20.80 -4.68 -4.76
CA PRO A 126 22.01 -3.94 -5.06
C PRO A 126 22.52 -3.23 -3.78
N ASN A 127 23.75 -3.56 -3.37
CA ASN A 127 24.51 -2.91 -2.28
C ASN A 127 23.79 -2.73 -0.92
N LEU A 128 23.07 -3.75 -0.44
CA LEU A 128 23.02 -3.93 1.01
C LEU A 128 24.41 -4.43 1.44
N PRO A 129 25.11 -3.84 2.42
CA PRO A 129 26.28 -4.49 2.98
C PRO A 129 25.85 -5.89 3.41
N ILE A 130 26.63 -6.89 2.99
CA ILE A 130 26.52 -8.24 3.55
C ILE A 130 26.74 -8.05 5.05
N LEU A 131 25.71 -8.32 5.85
CA LEU A 131 25.90 -8.59 7.27
C LEU A 131 26.69 -9.88 7.42
#